data_AF-A0A354GEX6-F1
#
_entry.id   AF-A0A354GEX6-F1
#
_cell.length_a   1.000
_cell.length_b   1.000
_cell.length_c   1.000
_cell.angle_alpha   90.00
_cell.angle_beta   90.00
_cell.angle_gamma   90.00
#
_symmetry.space_group_name_H-M   'P 1'
#
loop_
_entity.id
_entity.type
_entity.pdbx_description
1 polymer ?
#
loop_
_entity_poly.entity_id
_entity_poly.type
_entity_poly.pdbx_seq_one_letter_code
_entity_poly.pdbx_strand_id
1 'polypeptide(L)'
;DIDNNKLANINFTYVSNTYLDDDSEDVNVFYKKFKKRNNTLPSNYAIRGFDVTYDILMRYASGNDVSKTFKEGISLRVENKFDYHKKMFGAAENKGLFIIKYNSDLSLQRLK
;
A
#
# COMPACT_ATOMS: atom_id res chain seq x y z
N ASP A 1 14.65 12.38 20.43
CA ASP A 1 14.00 12.16 19.12
C ASP A 1 14.95 12.41 17.97
N ILE A 2 14.77 11.67 16.87
CA ILE A 2 15.50 11.85 15.61
C ILE A 2 14.63 12.71 14.69
N ASP A 3 15.19 13.81 14.17
CA ASP A 3 14.50 14.77 13.30
C ASP A 3 14.46 14.28 11.84
N ASN A 4 13.34 14.46 11.15
CA ASN A 4 13.18 14.19 9.72
C ASN A 4 14.25 14.89 8.86
N ASN A 5 14.68 16.10 9.25
CA ASN A 5 15.79 16.79 8.57
C ASN A 5 17.10 15.99 8.62
N LYS A 6 17.38 15.32 9.74
CA LYS A 6 18.56 14.45 9.87
C LYS A 6 18.44 13.22 8.99
N LEU A 7 17.24 12.64 8.89
CA LEU A 7 16.95 11.49 8.03
C LEU A 7 17.09 11.86 6.53
N ALA A 8 16.58 13.03 6.13
CA ALA A 8 16.71 13.56 4.78
C ALA A 8 18.17 13.84 4.39
N ASN A 9 18.96 14.45 5.29
CA ASN A 9 20.37 14.74 5.05
C ASN A 9 21.22 13.50 4.71
N ILE A 10 20.82 12.33 5.21
CA ILE A 10 21.53 11.07 4.96
C ILE A 10 20.83 10.18 3.93
N ASN A 11 19.81 10.70 3.23
CA ASN A 11 19.00 9.90 2.30
C ASN A 11 18.47 8.61 2.95
N PHE A 12 18.02 8.70 4.21
CA PHE A 12 17.68 7.54 5.01
C PHE A 12 16.66 6.66 4.30
N THR A 13 16.91 5.36 4.28
CA THR A 13 16.07 4.36 3.60
C THR A 13 15.60 3.32 4.60
N TYR A 14 14.32 2.98 4.56
CA TYR A 14 13.70 2.02 5.47
C TYR A 14 12.65 1.16 4.76
N VAL A 15 12.26 0.06 5.42
CA VAL A 15 11.23 -0.85 4.93
C VAL A 15 9.90 -0.51 5.60
N SER A 16 8.82 -0.49 4.81
CA SER A 16 7.46 -0.25 5.29
C SER A 16 6.46 -1.20 4.63
N ASN A 17 5.38 -1.54 5.32
CA ASN A 17 4.25 -2.28 4.75
C ASN A 17 3.24 -1.38 4.02
N THR A 18 3.31 -0.06 4.23
CA THR A 18 2.48 0.92 3.54
C THR A 18 3.34 2.02 2.93
N TYR A 19 2.89 2.56 1.80
CA TYR A 19 3.43 3.75 1.17
C TYR A 19 2.29 4.51 0.52
N LEU A 20 2.13 5.78 0.90
CA LEU A 20 1.12 6.67 0.33
C LEU A 20 1.84 7.79 -0.42
N ASP A 21 1.43 8.01 -1.67
CA ASP A 21 1.87 9.11 -2.50
C ASP A 21 0.75 10.16 -2.55
N ASP A 22 0.84 11.16 -1.68
CA ASP A 22 -0.19 12.21 -1.54
C ASP A 22 -0.36 13.05 -2.83
N ASP A 23 0.66 13.06 -3.69
CA ASP A 23 0.63 13.74 -4.98
C ASP A 23 0.01 12.87 -6.09
N SER A 24 -0.26 11.59 -5.82
CA SER A 24 -0.84 10.68 -6.81
C SER A 24 -2.33 10.95 -7.05
N GLU A 25 -2.76 10.88 -8.31
CA GLU A 25 -4.16 11.08 -8.68
C GLU A 25 -5.07 9.99 -8.04
N ASP A 26 -4.60 8.75 -7.95
CA ASP A 26 -5.36 7.64 -7.37
C ASP A 26 -5.70 7.87 -5.89
N VAL A 27 -4.73 8.34 -5.09
CA VAL A 27 -4.93 8.70 -3.68
C VAL A 27 -5.91 9.87 -3.58
N ASN A 28 -5.70 10.92 -4.38
CA ASN A 28 -6.56 12.10 -4.40
C ASN A 28 -8.02 11.77 -4.79
N VAL A 29 -8.22 10.90 -5.78
CA VAL A 29 -9.56 10.41 -6.19
C VAL A 29 -10.20 9.60 -5.07
N PHE A 30 -9.45 8.70 -4.42
CA PHE A 30 -9.95 7.92 -3.29
C PHE A 30 -10.40 8.85 -2.14
N TYR A 31 -9.57 9.82 -1.76
CA TYR A 31 -9.84 10.75 -0.66
C TYR A 31 -11.08 11.60 -0.95
N LYS A 32 -11.19 12.15 -2.17
CA LYS A 32 -12.37 12.92 -2.61
C LYS A 32 -13.65 12.09 -2.52
N LYS A 33 -13.64 10.85 -3.04
CA LYS A 33 -14.80 9.94 -3.00
C LYS A 33 -15.16 9.55 -1.57
N PHE A 34 -14.16 9.21 -0.75
CA PHE A 34 -14.37 8.83 0.64
C PHE A 34 -14.95 9.99 1.45
N LYS A 35 -14.39 11.19 1.31
CA LYS A 35 -14.88 12.41 1.98
C LYS A 35 -16.30 12.76 1.56
N LYS A 36 -16.63 12.67 0.26
CA LYS A 36 -17.99 12.92 -0.24
C LYS A 36 -19.02 11.96 0.36
N ARG A 37 -18.65 10.69 0.58
CA ARG A 37 -19.56 9.67 1.11
C ARG A 37 -19.68 9.68 2.63
N ASN A 38 -18.58 9.94 3.34
CA ASN A 38 -18.49 9.74 4.79
C ASN A 38 -18.33 11.05 5.57
N ASN A 39 -18.26 12.19 4.89
CA ASN A 39 -18.07 13.53 5.47
C ASN A 39 -16.80 13.67 6.34
N THR A 40 -15.80 12.82 6.11
CA THR A 40 -14.50 12.82 6.82
C THR A 40 -13.40 12.24 5.93
N LEU A 41 -12.14 12.52 6.24
CA LEU A 41 -11.01 11.87 5.57
C LEU A 41 -10.89 10.41 6.01
N PRO A 42 -10.39 9.51 5.15
CA PRO A 42 -10.20 8.11 5.53
C PRO A 42 -9.14 8.00 6.63
N SER A 43 -9.37 7.11 7.59
CA SER A 43 -8.33 6.65 8.50
C SER A 43 -7.47 5.58 7.83
N ASN A 44 -6.28 5.30 8.37
CA ASN A 44 -5.42 4.20 7.88
C ASN A 44 -6.17 2.86 7.84
N TYR A 45 -7.09 2.62 8.79
CA TYR A 45 -7.93 1.41 8.77
C TYR A 45 -8.95 1.40 7.62
N ALA A 46 -9.50 2.56 7.25
CA ALA A 46 -10.42 2.68 6.13
C ALA A 46 -9.71 2.45 4.78
N ILE A 47 -8.50 3.00 4.61
CA ILE A 47 -7.66 2.77 3.42
C ILE A 47 -7.30 1.28 3.32
N ARG A 48 -6.78 0.69 4.40
CA ARG A 48 -6.44 -0.74 4.45
C ARG A 48 -7.63 -1.65 4.15
N GLY A 49 -8.81 -1.37 4.73
CA GLY A 49 -10.02 -2.14 4.48
C GLY A 49 -10.45 -2.06 3.02
N PHE A 50 -10.35 -0.88 2.41
CA PHE A 50 -10.61 -0.69 0.98
C PHE A 50 -9.62 -1.47 0.12
N ASP A 51 -8.31 -1.32 0.39
CA ASP A 51 -7.24 -1.97 -0.37
C ASP A 51 -7.37 -3.49 -0.39
N VAL A 52 -7.57 -4.11 0.79
CA VAL A 52 -7.76 -5.56 0.92
C VAL A 52 -9.00 -6.02 0.15
N THR A 53 -10.13 -5.33 0.35
CA THR A 53 -11.40 -5.71 -0.29
C THR A 53 -11.30 -5.59 -1.81
N TYR A 54 -10.77 -4.47 -2.30
CA TYR A 54 -10.63 -4.23 -3.74
C TYR A 54 -9.66 -5.21 -4.39
N ASP A 55 -8.55 -5.55 -3.72
CA ASP A 55 -7.61 -6.53 -4.23
C ASP A 55 -8.22 -7.92 -4.41
N ILE A 56 -8.94 -8.40 -3.39
CA ILE A 56 -9.62 -9.70 -3.44
C ILE A 56 -10.73 -9.70 -4.49
N LEU A 57 -11.49 -8.61 -4.63
CA LEU A 57 -12.52 -8.49 -5.68
C LEU A 57 -11.91 -8.51 -7.09
N MET A 58 -10.79 -7.83 -7.31
CA MET A 58 -10.10 -7.86 -8.61
C MET A 58 -9.57 -9.26 -8.94
N ARG A 59 -9.03 -9.96 -7.94
CA ARG A 59 -8.60 -11.36 -8.08
C ARG A 59 -9.77 -12.28 -8.37
N TYR A 60 -10.89 -12.11 -7.68
CA TYR A 60 -12.10 -12.88 -7.93
C TYR A 60 -12.68 -12.63 -9.33
N ALA A 61 -12.66 -11.38 -9.79
CA ALA A 61 -13.14 -10.98 -11.10
C ALA A 61 -12.31 -11.55 -12.27
N SER A 62 -11.10 -12.08 -12.02
CA SER A 62 -10.31 -12.78 -13.04
C SER A 62 -10.94 -14.10 -13.51
N GLY A 63 -11.95 -14.62 -12.80
CA GLY A 63 -12.57 -15.91 -13.06
C GLY A 63 -11.81 -17.11 -12.50
N ASN A 64 -10.62 -16.90 -11.93
CA ASN A 64 -9.86 -17.92 -11.23
C ASN A 64 -10.28 -18.03 -9.76
N ASP A 65 -10.00 -19.19 -9.16
CA ASP A 65 -10.04 -19.32 -7.70
C ASP A 65 -9.07 -18.33 -7.07
N VAL A 66 -9.57 -17.48 -6.16
CA VAL A 66 -8.80 -16.42 -5.49
C VAL A 66 -7.48 -16.95 -4.93
N SER A 67 -7.48 -18.14 -4.33
CA SER A 67 -6.28 -18.74 -3.75
C SER A 67 -5.21 -19.08 -4.81
N LYS A 68 -5.63 -19.38 -6.04
CA LYS A 68 -4.72 -19.62 -7.17
C LYS A 68 -4.18 -18.31 -7.74
N THR A 69 -4.92 -17.20 -7.62
CA THR A 69 -4.43 -15.89 -8.09
C THR A 69 -3.26 -15.35 -7.28
N PHE A 70 -3.05 -15.83 -6.05
CA PHE A 70 -1.98 -15.37 -5.17
C PHE A 70 -0.58 -15.57 -5.77
N LYS A 71 -0.40 -16.54 -6.68
CA LYS A 71 0.85 -16.76 -7.43
C LYS A 71 0.93 -15.99 -8.76
N GLU A 72 -0.11 -15.25 -9.15
CA GLU A 72 -0.19 -14.52 -10.43
C GLU A 72 0.50 -13.15 -10.37
N GLY A 73 1.11 -12.81 -9.23
CA GLY A 73 1.97 -11.66 -9.08
C GLY A 73 1.47 -10.63 -8.07
N ILE A 74 2.22 -9.53 -8.06
CA ILE A 74 2.07 -8.44 -7.10
C ILE A 74 0.99 -7.47 -7.57
N SER A 75 0.17 -7.01 -6.64
CA SER A 75 -0.76 -5.90 -6.86
C SER A 75 -0.48 -4.74 -5.92
N LEU A 76 -0.78 -3.53 -6.41
CA LEU A 76 -0.70 -2.29 -5.65
C LEU A 76 -2.10 -1.68 -5.56
N ARG A 77 -2.41 -1.14 -4.38
CA ARG A 77 -3.63 -0.39 -4.09
C ARG A 77 -3.27 0.98 -3.54
N VAL A 78 -4.18 1.66 -2.86
CA VAL A 78 -4.01 3.06 -2.46
C VAL A 78 -2.74 3.23 -1.62
N GLU A 79 -2.51 2.38 -0.62
CA GLU A 79 -1.30 2.43 0.21
C GLU A 79 -0.59 1.08 0.38
N ASN A 80 -1.28 -0.04 0.11
CA ASN A 80 -0.77 -1.39 0.37
C ASN A 80 -0.24 -2.08 -0.90
N LYS A 81 0.81 -2.89 -0.71
CA LYS A 81 1.31 -3.85 -1.70
C LYS A 81 0.90 -5.25 -1.29
N PHE A 82 0.41 -6.03 -2.25
CA PHE A 82 0.00 -7.41 -2.06
C PHE A 82 0.92 -8.34 -2.83
N ASP A 83 1.78 -9.03 -2.09
CA ASP A 83 2.63 -10.12 -2.58
C ASP A 83 2.32 -11.35 -1.71
N TYR A 84 1.43 -12.21 -2.19
CA TYR A 84 0.91 -13.31 -1.39
C TYR A 84 1.80 -14.54 -1.49
N HIS A 85 2.20 -15.07 -0.33
CA HIS A 85 2.98 -16.29 -0.24
C HIS A 85 2.17 -17.36 0.50
N LYS A 86 1.99 -18.52 -0.13
CA LYS A 86 1.32 -19.66 0.50
C LYS A 86 2.32 -20.39 1.39
N LYS A 87 2.00 -20.54 2.68
CA LYS A 87 2.76 -21.41 3.59
C LYS A 87 2.48 -22.88 3.28
N MET A 88 3.49 -23.74 3.43
CA MET A 88 3.34 -25.19 3.25
C MET A 88 2.26 -25.77 4.19
N PHE A 89 2.15 -25.23 5.40
CA PHE A 89 1.16 -25.61 6.41
C PHE A 89 0.46 -24.39 7.04
N GLY A 90 -0.29 -23.64 6.24
CA GLY A 90 -1.06 -22.50 6.77
C GLY A 90 -1.78 -21.67 5.72
N ALA A 91 -2.40 -20.58 6.19
CA ALA A 91 -3.01 -19.58 5.32
C ALA A 91 -1.95 -18.82 4.51
N ALA A 92 -2.38 -18.24 3.38
CA ALA A 92 -1.56 -17.30 2.65
C ALA A 92 -1.30 -16.05 3.50
N GLU A 93 -0.08 -15.52 3.41
CA GLU A 93 0.28 -14.25 4.06
C GLU A 93 0.71 -13.24 3.00
N ASN A 94 0.43 -11.96 3.27
CA ASN A 94 0.95 -10.88 2.44
C ASN A 94 2.37 -10.50 2.92
N LYS A 95 3.35 -10.59 2.03
CA LYS A 95 4.74 -10.15 2.23
C LYS A 95 5.09 -8.88 1.44
N GLY A 96 4.09 -8.20 0.90
CA GLY A 96 4.28 -6.96 0.16
C GLY A 96 4.88 -5.88 1.04
N LEU A 97 6.10 -5.47 0.71
CA LEU A 97 6.84 -4.41 1.39
C LEU A 97 7.33 -3.37 0.37
N PHE A 98 7.51 -2.16 0.88
CA PHE A 98 8.10 -1.02 0.20
C PHE A 98 9.46 -0.71 0.80
N ILE A 99 10.39 -0.29 -0.05
CA ILE A 99 11.61 0.39 0.37
C ILE A 99 11.36 1.88 0.14
N ILE A 100 11.40 2.68 1.20
CA ILE A 100 11.10 4.10 1.17
C ILE A 100 12.36 4.87 1.52
N LYS A 101 12.65 5.91 0.76
CA LYS A 101 13.76 6.82 0.96
C LYS A 101 13.24 8.22 1.31
N TYR A 102 13.87 8.85 2.30
CA TYR A 102 13.77 10.30 2.52
C TYR A 102 14.62 11.04 1.48
N ASN A 103 14.02 12.01 0.81
CA ASN A 103 14.70 12.94 -0.08
C ASN A 103 15.12 14.21 0.69
N SER A 104 16.02 14.98 0.09
CA SER A 104 16.55 16.22 0.68
C SER A 104 15.49 17.29 0.91
N ASP A 105 14.37 17.24 0.19
CA ASP A 105 13.22 18.13 0.31
C ASP A 105 12.15 17.61 1.30
N LEU A 106 12.49 16.61 2.10
CA LEU A 106 11.61 15.89 3.04
C LEU A 106 10.53 15.02 2.38
N SER A 107 10.46 14.95 1.05
CA SER A 107 9.54 14.03 0.37
C SER A 107 9.95 12.57 0.59
N LEU A 108 8.96 11.67 0.56
CA LEU A 108 9.18 10.23 0.66
C LEU A 108 9.04 9.60 -0.73
N GLN A 109 10.09 8.93 -1.18
CA GLN A 109 10.09 8.22 -2.46
C GLN A 109 10.14 6.72 -2.23
N ARG A 110 9.19 5.99 -2.84
CA ARG A 110 9.31 4.54 -3.00
C ARG A 110 10.40 4.20 -4.01
N LEU A 111 11.38 3.39 -3.59
CA LEU A 111 12.38 2.81 -4.47
C LEU A 111 11.80 1.59 -5.21
N LYS A 112 12.26 1.38 -6.45
CA LYS A 112 11.84 0.26 -7.31
C LYS A 112 12.39 -1.06 -6.84
#